data_AF-A0A1M5SVI4-F1
#
_entry.id   AF-A0A1M5SVI4-F1
#
_cell.length_a   1.000
_cell.length_b   1.000
_cell.length_c   1.000
_cell.angle_alpha   90.00
_cell.angle_beta   90.00
_cell.angle_gamma   90.00
#
_symmetry.space_group_name_H-M   'P 1'
#
loop_
_entity.id
_entity.type
_entity.pdbx_description
1 polymer ?
#
loop_
_entity_poly.entity_id
_entity_poly.type
_entity_poly.pdbx_seq_one_letter_code
_entity_poly.pdbx_strand_id
1 'polypeptide(L)'
;MAEENEELKEVNGEERLKNFMELVQKQKGEQWSSRLSDILDAFEDFLTTRPEPPKEWSDTYAAKGKEFDYYQVVLPQDFQDPYEDDLGNIHRLRNEFERTPSTMALEHELISRNYFIFENGHADAIPAPQPMLMLESKDRDDDEEEQEGDITWDCCISIFPDGSYIAYNLAHDDEEVLGEDFKAEFDKHIDVLSRLQLVIPVEGRDYGILRSDA
;
A
#
# COMPACT_ATOMS: atom_id res chain seq x y z
N MET A 1 -9.42 35.94 30.86
CA MET A 1 -8.87 35.99 29.48
C MET A 1 -9.80 35.12 28.68
N ALA A 2 -10.41 35.68 27.64
CA ALA A 2 -11.39 34.96 26.84
C ALA A 2 -10.64 33.89 26.04
N GLU A 3 -11.02 32.63 26.24
CA GLU A 3 -10.69 31.56 25.31
C GLU A 3 -11.49 31.86 24.05
N GLU A 4 -10.80 32.37 23.02
CA GLU A 4 -11.34 32.43 21.67
C GLU A 4 -11.54 30.98 21.23
N ASN A 5 -12.79 30.52 21.34
CA ASN A 5 -13.30 29.38 20.61
C ASN A 5 -13.23 29.80 19.14
N GLU A 6 -12.07 29.63 18.50
CA GLU A 6 -11.97 29.69 17.05
C GLU A 6 -12.92 28.60 16.53
N GLU A 7 -14.09 29.03 16.03
CA GLU A 7 -14.95 28.18 15.23
C GLU A 7 -14.07 27.48 14.20
N LEU A 8 -14.04 26.14 14.23
CA LEU A 8 -13.38 25.32 13.24
C LEU A 8 -13.87 25.78 11.87
N LYS A 9 -13.07 26.59 11.17
CA LYS A 9 -13.43 27.08 9.84
C LYS A 9 -13.58 25.86 8.95
N GLU A 10 -14.76 25.71 8.36
CA GLU A 10 -14.96 24.77 7.26
C GLU A 10 -14.07 25.19 6.09
N VAL A 11 -12.90 24.57 6.00
CA VAL A 11 -12.02 24.68 4.83
C VAL A 11 -12.74 23.97 3.69
N ASN A 12 -12.97 24.65 2.56
CA ASN A 12 -13.61 24.04 1.39
C ASN A 12 -12.70 22.95 0.76
N GLY A 13 -13.27 22.08 -0.08
CA GLY A 13 -12.54 20.95 -0.67
C GLY A 13 -11.29 21.36 -1.46
N GLU A 14 -11.35 22.46 -2.22
CA GLU A 14 -10.21 22.97 -2.99
C GLU A 14 -9.05 23.44 -2.09
N GLU A 15 -9.36 24.12 -0.99
CA GLU A 15 -8.37 24.60 -0.03
C GLU A 15 -7.78 23.45 0.79
N ARG A 16 -8.57 22.40 1.10
CA ARG A 16 -8.05 21.15 1.68
C ARG A 16 -7.09 20.43 0.74
N LEU A 17 -7.48 20.27 -0.53
CA LEU A 17 -6.62 19.66 -1.55
C LEU A 17 -5.33 20.47 -1.71
N LYS A 18 -5.44 21.79 -1.79
CA LYS A 18 -4.26 22.66 -1.89
C LYS A 18 -3.33 22.46 -0.70
N ASN A 19 -3.85 22.49 0.53
CA ASN A 19 -3.05 22.28 1.74
C ASN A 19 -2.41 20.88 1.77
N PHE A 20 -3.15 19.86 1.35
CA PHE A 20 -2.64 18.49 1.24
C PHE A 20 -1.53 18.39 0.19
N MET A 21 -1.74 18.94 -1.01
CA MET A 21 -0.73 18.93 -2.07
C MET A 21 0.50 19.75 -1.68
N GLU A 22 0.36 20.84 -0.92
CA GLU A 22 1.50 21.56 -0.35
C GLU A 22 2.29 20.69 0.63
N LEU A 23 1.61 19.89 1.45
CA LEU A 23 2.26 18.91 2.32
C LEU A 23 2.99 17.82 1.52
N VAL A 24 2.33 17.25 0.50
CA VAL A 24 2.94 16.30 -0.45
C VAL A 24 4.20 16.91 -1.05
N GLN A 25 4.12 18.12 -1.63
CA GLN A 25 5.26 18.79 -2.26
C GLN A 25 6.40 19.09 -1.26
N LYS A 26 6.07 19.42 -0.01
CA LYS A 26 7.06 19.59 1.04
C LYS A 26 7.78 18.27 1.35
N GLN A 27 7.03 17.17 1.46
CA GLN A 27 7.60 15.85 1.73
C GLN A 27 8.33 15.26 0.51
N LYS A 28 7.93 15.58 -0.73
CA LYS A 28 8.73 15.33 -1.95
C LYS A 28 10.13 15.92 -1.89
N GLY A 29 10.30 17.01 -1.14
CA GLY A 29 11.60 17.64 -0.91
C GLY A 29 12.48 16.88 0.08
N GLU A 30 11.92 15.93 0.84
CA GLU A 30 12.68 15.00 1.64
C GLU A 30 13.33 13.94 0.72
N GLN A 31 14.59 13.64 0.97
CA GLN A 31 15.36 12.76 0.08
C GLN A 31 14.95 11.31 0.33
N TRP A 32 13.94 10.84 -0.41
CA TRP A 32 13.69 9.41 -0.59
C TRP A 32 14.64 8.85 -1.65
N SER A 33 15.22 7.68 -1.36
CA SER A 33 16.02 6.93 -2.32
C SER A 33 15.32 5.62 -2.56
N SER A 34 14.93 5.39 -3.81
CA SER A 34 14.37 4.12 -4.26
C SER A 34 15.25 2.94 -3.82
N ARG A 35 14.60 1.89 -3.32
CA ARG A 35 15.19 0.59 -2.98
C ARG A 35 14.70 -0.52 -3.92
N LEU A 36 14.04 -0.17 -5.03
CA LEU A 36 13.45 -1.13 -5.97
C LEU A 36 14.41 -2.24 -6.36
N SER A 37 15.65 -1.90 -6.75
CA SER A 37 16.63 -2.92 -7.15
C SER A 37 16.93 -3.92 -6.04
N ASP A 38 17.09 -3.46 -4.79
CA ASP A 38 17.33 -4.34 -3.65
C ASP A 38 16.11 -5.24 -3.37
N ILE A 39 14.89 -4.71 -3.52
CA ILE A 39 13.64 -5.48 -3.36
C ILE A 39 13.56 -6.59 -4.42
N LEU A 40 13.82 -6.23 -5.69
CA LEU A 40 13.77 -7.20 -6.79
C LEU A 40 14.89 -8.25 -6.70
N ASP A 41 16.09 -7.85 -6.25
CA ASP A 41 17.19 -8.77 -5.96
C ASP A 41 16.80 -9.78 -4.86
N ALA A 42 16.16 -9.32 -3.78
CA ALA A 42 15.68 -10.19 -2.71
C ALA A 42 14.63 -11.20 -3.21
N PHE A 43 13.72 -10.78 -4.10
CA PHE A 43 12.71 -11.67 -4.67
C PHE A 43 13.33 -12.70 -5.63
N GLU A 44 14.23 -12.25 -6.49
CA GLU A 44 14.98 -13.11 -7.41
C GLU A 44 15.81 -14.16 -6.66
N ASP A 45 16.53 -13.75 -5.60
CA ASP A 45 17.29 -14.65 -4.75
C ASP A 45 16.37 -15.66 -4.04
N PHE A 46 15.23 -15.22 -3.51
CA PHE A 46 14.25 -16.10 -2.88
C PHE A 46 13.72 -17.18 -3.86
N LEU A 47 13.33 -16.77 -5.07
CA LEU A 47 12.83 -17.68 -6.12
C LEU A 47 13.90 -18.63 -6.65
N THR A 48 15.16 -18.20 -6.65
CA THR A 48 16.30 -18.98 -7.15
C THR A 48 16.79 -19.97 -6.10
N THR A 49 16.93 -19.53 -4.85
CA THR A 49 17.46 -20.36 -3.75
C THR A 49 16.42 -21.32 -3.19
N ARG A 50 15.12 -20.96 -3.28
CA ARG A 50 13.98 -21.74 -2.79
C ARG A 50 14.20 -22.25 -1.37
N PRO A 51 14.35 -21.34 -0.38
CA PRO A 51 14.58 -21.75 0.99
C PRO A 51 13.35 -22.45 1.57
N GLU A 52 13.57 -23.45 2.41
CA GLU A 52 12.46 -24.20 3.02
C GLU A 52 11.56 -23.28 3.86
N PRO A 53 10.23 -23.44 3.78
CA PRO A 53 9.31 -22.67 4.60
C PRO A 53 9.56 -22.92 6.10
N PRO A 54 9.30 -21.91 6.96
CA PRO A 54 9.31 -22.11 8.40
C PRO A 54 8.42 -23.29 8.80
N LYS A 55 8.91 -24.10 9.74
CA LYS A 55 8.21 -25.31 10.16
C LYS A 55 6.78 -25.04 10.63
N GLU A 56 6.56 -23.94 11.35
CA GLU A 56 5.25 -23.53 11.86
C GLU A 56 4.23 -23.30 10.72
N TRP A 57 4.69 -22.74 9.60
CA TRP A 57 3.86 -22.56 8.41
C TRP A 57 3.53 -23.92 7.81
N SER A 58 4.54 -24.77 7.57
CA SER A 58 4.35 -26.12 7.03
C SER A 58 3.34 -26.94 7.84
N ASP A 59 3.47 -26.91 9.17
CA ASP A 59 2.57 -27.62 10.09
C ASP A 59 1.14 -27.05 10.04
N THR A 60 0.98 -25.72 9.97
CA THR A 60 -0.32 -25.04 9.89
C THR A 60 -1.04 -25.34 8.58
N TYR A 61 -0.34 -25.33 7.44
CA TYR A 61 -0.92 -25.61 6.13
C TYR A 61 -1.29 -27.07 5.98
N ALA A 62 -0.42 -27.99 6.42
CA ALA A 62 -0.72 -29.42 6.44
C ALA A 62 -2.00 -29.72 7.23
N ALA A 63 -2.22 -29.02 8.36
CA ALA A 63 -3.44 -29.14 9.15
C ALA A 63 -4.70 -28.57 8.46
N LYS A 64 -4.55 -27.55 7.60
CA LYS A 64 -5.66 -26.91 6.86
C LYS A 64 -6.02 -27.63 5.55
N GLY A 65 -5.23 -28.62 5.11
CA GLY A 65 -5.47 -29.36 3.87
C GLY A 65 -5.41 -28.48 2.61
N LYS A 66 -4.72 -27.34 2.68
CA LYS A 66 -4.53 -26.42 1.56
C LYS A 66 -3.11 -26.57 1.03
N GLU A 67 -2.96 -26.66 -0.29
CA GLU A 67 -1.67 -26.43 -0.96
C GLU A 67 -1.46 -24.92 -1.03
N PHE A 68 -0.40 -24.43 -0.39
CA PHE A 68 0.03 -23.05 -0.45
C PHE A 68 1.33 -23.00 -1.25
N ASP A 69 1.37 -22.16 -2.26
CA ASP A 69 2.62 -21.92 -2.97
C ASP A 69 3.47 -20.93 -2.17
N TYR A 70 4.36 -21.48 -1.34
CA TYR A 70 5.25 -20.67 -0.51
C TYR A 70 6.20 -19.80 -1.33
N TYR A 71 6.46 -20.20 -2.57
CA TYR A 71 7.41 -19.52 -3.44
C TYR A 71 6.74 -18.51 -4.37
N GLN A 72 5.46 -18.21 -4.16
CA GLN A 72 4.77 -17.21 -4.94
C GLN A 72 5.22 -15.81 -4.54
N VAL A 73 5.70 -15.03 -5.52
CA VAL A 73 5.95 -13.60 -5.37
C VAL A 73 4.83 -12.83 -6.06
N VAL A 74 4.14 -11.98 -5.30
CA VAL A 74 2.98 -11.23 -5.78
C VAL A 74 3.41 -9.82 -6.19
N LEU A 75 3.33 -9.53 -7.49
CA LEU A 75 3.49 -8.17 -8.02
C LEU A 75 2.14 -7.46 -8.16
N PRO A 76 2.09 -6.12 -8.25
CA PRO A 76 0.87 -5.41 -8.64
C PRO A 76 0.35 -5.89 -10.01
N GLN A 77 -0.97 -5.86 -10.21
CA GLN A 77 -1.62 -6.47 -11.38
C GLN A 77 -1.09 -5.91 -12.72
N ASP A 78 -0.80 -4.62 -12.78
CA ASP A 78 -0.22 -3.95 -13.95
C ASP A 78 1.14 -4.53 -14.37
N PHE A 79 1.85 -5.15 -13.42
CA PHE A 79 3.16 -5.77 -13.62
C PHE A 79 3.12 -7.30 -13.64
N GLN A 80 1.93 -7.91 -13.69
CA GLN A 80 1.78 -9.36 -13.89
C GLN A 80 1.40 -9.68 -15.34
N ASP A 81 2.23 -10.47 -16.01
CA ASP A 81 1.87 -11.15 -17.25
C ASP A 81 1.48 -12.59 -16.87
N PRO A 82 0.22 -13.03 -17.13
CA PRO A 82 -0.25 -14.36 -16.76
C PRO A 82 0.44 -15.50 -17.53
N TYR A 83 1.25 -15.18 -18.55
CA TYR A 83 2.01 -16.14 -19.34
C TYR A 83 3.50 -16.21 -18.96
N GLU A 84 3.99 -15.30 -18.12
CA GLU A 84 5.34 -15.30 -17.56
C GLU A 84 5.34 -15.94 -16.17
N ASP A 85 6.45 -16.55 -15.77
CA ASP A 85 6.65 -16.95 -14.37
C ASP A 85 7.03 -15.73 -13.50
N ASP A 86 7.02 -15.91 -12.18
CA ASP A 86 7.31 -14.82 -11.23
C ASP A 86 8.69 -14.18 -11.50
N LEU A 87 9.68 -14.99 -11.88
CA LEU A 87 11.02 -14.50 -12.21
C LEU A 87 11.04 -13.67 -13.50
N GLY A 88 10.33 -14.11 -14.54
CA GLY A 88 10.14 -13.35 -15.78
C GLY A 88 9.44 -12.02 -15.54
N ASN A 89 8.40 -12.01 -14.71
CA ASN A 89 7.69 -10.81 -14.30
C ASN A 89 8.60 -9.84 -13.50
N ILE A 90 9.44 -10.35 -12.59
CA ILE A 90 10.44 -9.54 -11.86
C ILE A 90 11.45 -8.91 -12.83
N HIS A 91 11.96 -9.65 -13.80
CA HIS A 91 12.87 -9.10 -14.81
C HIS A 91 12.21 -8.03 -15.68
N ARG A 92 10.94 -8.23 -16.05
CA ARG A 92 10.16 -7.25 -16.81
C ARG A 92 10.01 -5.95 -16.02
N LEU A 93 9.60 -6.06 -14.75
CA LEU A 93 9.48 -4.93 -13.84
C LEU A 93 10.82 -4.19 -13.67
N ARG A 94 11.92 -4.93 -13.49
CA ARG A 94 13.27 -4.34 -13.43
C ARG A 94 13.61 -3.52 -14.68
N ASN A 95 13.29 -4.04 -15.86
CA ASN A 95 13.57 -3.36 -17.13
C ASN A 95 12.72 -2.10 -17.31
N GLU A 96 11.47 -2.10 -16.82
CA GLU A 96 10.58 -0.94 -16.88
C GLU A 96 11.14 0.26 -16.09
N PHE A 97 11.73 -0.01 -14.92
CA PHE A 97 12.31 0.99 -14.03
C PHE A 97 13.83 1.17 -14.19
N GLU A 98 14.45 0.65 -15.25
CA GLU A 98 15.90 0.83 -15.51
C GLU A 98 16.28 2.31 -15.68
N ARG A 99 15.34 3.11 -16.20
CA ARG A 99 15.57 4.53 -16.58
C ARG A 99 14.63 5.51 -15.89
N THR A 100 13.68 5.01 -15.13
CA THR A 100 12.66 5.79 -14.44
C THR A 100 12.67 5.36 -12.98
N PRO A 101 12.73 6.30 -12.02
CA PRO A 101 12.57 5.95 -10.61
C PRO A 101 11.21 5.26 -10.38
N SER A 102 11.17 4.26 -9.51
CA SER A 102 9.91 3.75 -8.96
C SER A 102 9.18 4.82 -8.17
N THR A 103 7.93 4.52 -7.83
CA THR A 103 7.15 5.27 -6.84
C THR A 103 7.26 4.63 -5.46
N MET A 104 6.99 5.42 -4.43
CA MET A 104 6.90 4.95 -3.05
C MET A 104 5.76 3.94 -2.87
N ALA A 105 4.62 4.15 -3.54
CA ALA A 105 3.50 3.21 -3.54
C ALA A 105 3.90 1.84 -4.10
N LEU A 106 4.61 1.79 -5.23
CA LEU A 106 5.08 0.54 -5.82
C LEU A 106 5.99 -0.23 -4.86
N GLU A 107 7.02 0.43 -4.32
CA GLU A 107 7.95 -0.23 -3.39
C GLU A 107 7.26 -0.70 -2.11
N HIS A 108 6.33 0.11 -1.60
CA HIS A 108 5.52 -0.26 -0.45
C HIS A 108 4.72 -1.53 -0.75
N GLU A 109 4.02 -1.57 -1.88
CA GLU A 109 3.16 -2.69 -2.26
C GLU A 109 3.96 -3.98 -2.48
N LEU A 110 5.13 -3.88 -3.11
CA LEU A 110 6.03 -5.02 -3.29
C LEU A 110 6.46 -5.58 -1.93
N ILE A 111 6.89 -4.73 -0.99
CA ILE A 111 7.33 -5.18 0.33
C ILE A 111 6.15 -5.72 1.14
N SER A 112 5.00 -5.02 1.16
CA SER A 112 3.86 -5.39 1.99
C SER A 112 3.19 -6.69 1.54
N ARG A 113 3.07 -6.94 0.23
CA ARG A 113 2.52 -8.20 -0.30
C ARG A 113 3.48 -9.39 -0.12
N ASN A 114 4.77 -9.13 -0.08
CA ASN A 114 5.82 -10.16 -0.01
C ASN A 114 6.60 -10.12 1.31
N TYR A 115 5.99 -9.57 2.36
CA TYR A 115 6.65 -9.33 3.66
C TYR A 115 7.24 -10.60 4.27
N PHE A 116 6.64 -11.76 3.97
CA PHE A 116 7.07 -13.07 4.47
C PHE A 116 8.51 -13.42 4.07
N ILE A 117 9.03 -12.88 2.96
CA ILE A 117 10.42 -13.09 2.54
C ILE A 117 11.37 -12.46 3.57
N PHE A 118 11.04 -11.27 4.03
CA PHE A 118 11.84 -10.52 5.01
C PHE A 118 11.58 -11.02 6.44
N GLU A 119 10.32 -11.22 6.82
CA GLU A 119 9.94 -11.63 8.17
C GLU A 119 10.53 -13.00 8.56
N ASN A 120 10.61 -13.93 7.60
CA ASN A 120 11.15 -15.26 7.84
C ASN A 120 12.68 -15.33 7.70
N GLY A 121 13.35 -14.19 7.45
CA GLY A 121 14.80 -14.11 7.33
C GLY A 121 15.37 -14.73 6.05
N HIS A 122 14.58 -14.78 4.97
CA HIS A 122 15.07 -15.23 3.66
C HIS A 122 15.81 -14.12 2.90
N ALA A 123 15.57 -12.87 3.26
CA ALA A 123 16.31 -11.70 2.81
C ALA A 123 16.50 -10.69 3.95
N ASP A 124 17.47 -9.80 3.80
CA ASP A 124 17.67 -8.69 4.73
C ASP A 124 16.45 -7.76 4.74
N ALA A 125 16.10 -7.24 5.91
CA ALA A 125 14.94 -6.36 6.05
C ALA A 125 15.10 -5.07 5.23
N ILE A 126 14.08 -4.76 4.41
CA ILE A 126 14.00 -3.52 3.64
C ILE A 126 12.85 -2.68 4.21
N PRO A 127 13.10 -1.44 4.66
CA PRO A 127 12.02 -0.59 5.16
C PRO A 127 11.11 -0.16 4.01
N ALA A 128 9.81 -0.44 4.12
CA ALA A 128 8.84 0.03 3.15
C ALA A 128 8.58 1.53 3.31
N PRO A 129 8.41 2.25 2.18
CA PRO A 129 7.88 3.61 2.19
C PRO A 129 6.59 3.68 3.00
N GLN A 130 6.45 4.72 3.83
CA GLN A 130 5.25 4.94 4.63
C GLN A 130 4.30 5.88 3.89
N PRO A 131 2.99 5.55 3.80
CA PRO A 131 1.98 6.48 3.35
C PRO A 131 1.86 7.63 4.34
N MET A 132 1.65 8.83 3.80
CA MET A 132 1.41 10.04 4.58
C MET A 132 -0.06 10.20 4.99
N LEU A 133 -0.97 9.53 4.26
CA LEU A 133 -2.40 9.51 4.55
C LEU A 133 -2.96 8.13 4.22
N MET A 134 -3.74 7.57 5.12
CA MET A 134 -4.54 6.38 4.88
C MET A 134 -5.99 6.64 5.25
N LEU A 135 -6.89 6.28 4.35
CA LEU A 135 -8.33 6.43 4.52
C LEU A 135 -9.01 5.09 4.25
N GLU A 136 -10.04 4.76 5.01
CA GLU A 136 -10.84 3.55 4.80
C GLU A 136 -12.35 3.82 5.00
N SER A 137 -13.19 2.94 4.44
CA SER A 137 -14.60 2.87 4.77
C SER A 137 -14.76 2.52 6.25
N LYS A 138 -15.66 3.20 6.95
CA LYS A 138 -15.91 2.92 8.36
C LYS A 138 -16.43 1.49 8.53
N ASP A 139 -15.76 0.68 9.35
CA ASP A 139 -16.31 -0.57 9.88
C ASP A 139 -17.57 -0.24 10.70
N ARG A 140 -18.72 -0.78 10.28
CA ARG A 140 -19.99 -0.57 10.97
C ARG A 140 -20.36 -1.80 11.78
N ASP A 141 -20.81 -1.57 13.01
CA ASP A 141 -21.48 -2.61 13.77
C ASP A 141 -22.85 -2.91 13.11
N ASP A 142 -23.23 -4.19 13.05
CA ASP A 142 -24.49 -4.66 12.45
C ASP A 142 -25.76 -3.95 12.98
N ASP A 143 -25.65 -3.28 14.14
CA ASP A 143 -26.74 -2.59 14.83
C ASP A 143 -26.83 -1.07 14.50
N GLU A 144 -25.91 -0.49 13.70
CA GLU A 144 -25.99 0.91 13.28
C GLU A 144 -26.93 1.09 12.06
N GLU A 145 -27.92 2.01 12.14
CA GLU A 145 -28.80 2.33 10.99
C GLU A 145 -28.02 3.07 9.89
N GLU A 146 -28.13 2.63 8.62
CA GLU A 146 -27.57 3.32 7.45
C GLU A 146 -27.94 4.80 7.40
N GLN A 147 -26.93 5.67 7.44
CA GLN A 147 -27.09 7.10 7.24
C GLN A 147 -26.91 7.44 5.75
N GLU A 148 -27.60 8.50 5.32
CA GLU A 148 -27.46 9.01 3.97
C GLU A 148 -26.03 9.49 3.74
N GLY A 149 -25.30 8.77 2.88
CA GLY A 149 -23.91 9.07 2.56
C GLY A 149 -22.92 8.01 3.03
N ASP A 150 -23.33 7.03 3.83
CA ASP A 150 -22.44 5.96 4.26
C ASP A 150 -21.90 5.16 3.07
N ILE A 151 -20.62 4.79 3.17
CA ILE A 151 -20.01 3.84 2.26
C ILE A 151 -20.27 2.44 2.81
N THR A 152 -21.08 1.67 2.09
CA THR A 152 -21.53 0.32 2.49
C THR A 152 -20.66 -0.79 1.90
N TRP A 153 -19.53 -0.45 1.30
CA TRP A 153 -18.59 -1.39 0.69
C TRP A 153 -17.17 -1.11 1.20
N ASP A 154 -16.35 -2.16 1.24
CA ASP A 154 -14.97 -2.04 1.69
C ASP A 154 -14.18 -1.25 0.67
N CYS A 155 -13.68 -0.08 1.04
CA CYS A 155 -12.75 0.68 0.21
C CYS A 155 -11.70 1.38 1.06
N CYS A 156 -10.49 1.47 0.51
CA CYS A 156 -9.39 2.12 1.18
C CYS A 156 -8.47 2.82 0.19
N ILE A 157 -7.71 3.79 0.69
CA ILE A 157 -6.68 4.47 -0.07
C ILE A 157 -5.51 4.85 0.83
N SER A 158 -4.31 4.59 0.33
CA SER A 158 -3.05 5.00 0.93
C SER A 158 -2.34 5.96 -0.02
N ILE A 159 -1.98 7.14 0.46
CA ILE A 159 -1.30 8.17 -0.34
C ILE A 159 0.10 8.38 0.22
N PHE A 160 1.09 8.47 -0.67
CA PHE A 160 2.49 8.57 -0.33
C PHE A 160 3.05 9.98 -0.53
N PRO A 161 4.16 10.31 0.14
CA PRO A 161 4.84 11.60 0.00
C PRO A 161 5.16 12.02 -1.44
N ASP A 162 5.44 11.06 -2.33
CA ASP A 162 5.69 11.32 -3.76
C ASP A 162 4.41 11.52 -4.59
N GLY A 163 3.24 11.54 -3.95
CA GLY A 163 1.94 11.71 -4.59
C GLY A 163 1.40 10.44 -5.25
N SER A 164 2.17 9.35 -5.24
CA SER A 164 1.68 8.04 -5.63
C SER A 164 0.69 7.51 -4.59
N TYR A 165 -0.15 6.56 -4.98
CA TYR A 165 -1.18 6.01 -4.12
C TYR A 165 -1.47 4.54 -4.44
N ILE A 166 -2.02 3.84 -3.45
CA ILE A 166 -2.64 2.53 -3.59
C ILE A 166 -4.09 2.71 -3.18
N ALA A 167 -5.02 2.20 -3.97
CA ALA A 167 -6.44 2.27 -3.65
C ALA A 167 -7.13 0.94 -3.92
N TYR A 168 -8.13 0.63 -3.12
CA TYR A 168 -9.02 -0.49 -3.33
C TYR A 168 -10.46 0.01 -3.40
N ASN A 169 -11.18 -0.40 -4.45
CA ASN A 169 -12.63 -0.30 -4.56
C ASN A 169 -13.21 1.13 -4.48
N LEU A 170 -12.45 2.14 -4.94
CA LEU A 170 -12.91 3.54 -4.93
C LEU A 170 -14.13 3.80 -5.83
N ALA A 171 -14.35 2.93 -6.82
CA ALA A 171 -15.47 3.00 -7.75
C ALA A 171 -16.53 1.91 -7.53
N HIS A 172 -16.45 1.15 -6.43
CA HIS A 172 -17.31 0.00 -6.14
C HIS A 172 -17.25 -1.09 -7.23
N ASP A 173 -16.04 -1.38 -7.70
CA ASP A 173 -15.68 -2.32 -8.78
C ASP A 173 -14.81 -3.49 -8.30
N ASP A 174 -14.49 -3.54 -7.01
CA ASP A 174 -13.60 -4.51 -6.37
C ASP A 174 -12.18 -4.53 -6.99
N GLU A 175 -11.74 -3.42 -7.59
CA GLU A 175 -10.42 -3.30 -8.22
C GLU A 175 -9.38 -2.65 -7.29
N GLU A 176 -8.15 -3.15 -7.35
CA GLU A 176 -6.97 -2.53 -6.75
C GLU A 176 -6.27 -1.66 -7.80
N VAL A 177 -5.92 -0.43 -7.43
CA VAL A 177 -5.27 0.53 -8.31
C VAL A 177 -3.98 1.02 -7.66
N LEU A 178 -2.88 0.85 -8.38
CA LEU A 178 -1.60 1.51 -8.10
C LEU A 178 -1.46 2.71 -9.03
N GLY A 179 -1.33 3.91 -8.48
CA GLY A 179 -1.25 5.14 -9.27
C GLY A 179 -0.12 6.08 -8.86
N GLU A 180 0.26 6.96 -9.79
CA GLU A 180 1.42 7.86 -9.63
C GLU A 180 1.04 9.30 -9.24
N ASP A 181 -0.20 9.72 -9.51
CA ASP A 181 -0.69 11.08 -9.22
C ASP A 181 -2.10 11.06 -8.62
N PHE A 182 -2.17 11.16 -7.29
CA PHE A 182 -3.44 11.20 -6.55
C PHE A 182 -4.35 12.38 -6.94
N LYS A 183 -3.80 13.49 -7.47
CA LYS A 183 -4.60 14.68 -7.74
C LYS A 183 -5.75 14.38 -8.71
N ALA A 184 -5.51 13.55 -9.73
CA ALA A 184 -6.53 13.17 -10.70
C ALA A 184 -7.66 12.35 -10.05
N GLU A 185 -7.33 11.45 -9.14
CA GLU A 185 -8.31 10.64 -8.42
C GLU A 185 -9.09 11.44 -7.38
N PHE A 186 -8.47 12.44 -6.74
CA PHE A 186 -9.18 13.31 -5.80
C PHE A 186 -10.37 14.00 -6.46
N ASP A 187 -10.17 14.63 -7.61
CA ASP A 187 -11.24 15.36 -8.30
C ASP A 187 -12.37 14.43 -8.76
N LYS A 188 -12.03 13.19 -9.11
CA LYS A 188 -12.98 12.16 -9.56
C LYS A 188 -13.76 11.52 -8.42
N HIS A 189 -13.14 11.34 -7.26
CA HIS A 189 -13.67 10.56 -6.14
C HIS A 189 -13.88 11.37 -4.86
N ILE A 190 -13.86 12.71 -4.90
CA ILE A 190 -13.99 13.56 -3.71
C ILE A 190 -15.21 13.21 -2.85
N ASP A 191 -16.34 12.89 -3.48
CA ASP A 191 -17.57 12.53 -2.76
C ASP A 191 -17.35 11.29 -1.90
N VAL A 192 -16.68 10.26 -2.43
CA VAL A 192 -16.30 9.03 -1.72
C VAL A 192 -15.24 9.33 -0.65
N LEU A 193 -14.13 9.95 -1.05
CA LEU A 193 -12.99 10.25 -0.17
C LEU A 193 -13.40 11.07 1.05
N SER A 194 -14.35 12.00 0.89
CA SER A 194 -14.85 12.85 1.98
C SER A 194 -15.59 12.10 3.09
N ARG A 195 -16.02 10.87 2.82
CA ARG A 195 -16.79 9.99 3.73
C ARG A 195 -15.93 8.90 4.37
N LEU A 196 -14.69 8.74 3.91
CA LEU A 196 -13.74 7.81 4.50
C LEU A 196 -13.22 8.34 5.83
N GLN A 197 -12.92 7.42 6.74
CA GLN A 197 -12.28 7.74 8.00
C GLN A 197 -10.76 7.72 7.86
N LEU A 198 -10.10 8.58 8.62
CA LEU A 198 -8.65 8.56 8.76
C LEU A 198 -8.22 7.30 9.53
N VAL A 199 -7.31 6.54 8.96
CA VAL A 199 -6.69 5.38 9.60
C VAL A 199 -5.32 5.77 10.10
N ILE A 200 -5.02 5.41 11.35
CA ILE A 200 -3.64 5.37 11.83
C ILE A 200 -3.13 3.96 11.57
N PRO A 201 -2.20 3.82 10.65
CA PRO A 201 -1.81 2.50 10.18
C PRO A 201 -0.92 1.77 11.17
N VAL A 202 -1.11 0.46 11.22
CA VAL A 202 -0.56 -0.43 12.24
C VAL A 202 0.44 -1.39 11.62
N GLU A 203 1.66 -1.39 12.16
CA GLU A 203 2.74 -2.29 11.76
C GLU A 203 2.29 -3.76 11.86
N GLY A 204 2.54 -4.55 10.81
CA GLY A 204 2.10 -5.95 10.72
C GLY A 204 0.66 -6.18 10.27
N ARG A 205 -0.22 -5.18 10.31
CA ARG A 205 -1.58 -5.25 9.73
C ARG A 205 -1.66 -4.51 8.40
N ASP A 206 -1.26 -3.25 8.39
CA ASP A 206 -1.41 -2.35 7.24
C ASP A 206 -0.12 -2.20 6.44
N TYR A 207 0.98 -2.74 6.97
CA TYR A 207 2.34 -2.50 6.49
C TYR A 207 3.17 -3.75 6.18
N GLY A 208 2.69 -4.94 6.55
CA GLY A 208 3.62 -6.00 6.94
C GLY A 208 4.49 -5.53 8.12
N ILE A 209 5.21 -6.40 8.80
CA ILE A 209 6.10 -5.95 9.88
C ILE A 209 7.33 -5.28 9.27
N LEU A 210 7.59 -4.02 9.66
CA LEU A 210 8.71 -3.20 9.19
C LEU A 210 9.71 -3.01 10.31
N ARG A 211 10.26 -4.11 10.81
CA ARG A 211 11.37 -4.03 11.75
C ARG A 211 12.64 -3.68 10.98
N SER A 212 12.99 -2.39 10.99
CA SER A 212 14.39 -1.96 10.87
C SER A 212 15.20 -2.21 12.16
N ASP A 213 14.54 -2.72 13.20
CA ASP A 213 15.02 -2.77 14.57
C ASP A 213 15.05 -4.23 15.04
N ALA A 214 15.97 -5.02 14.46
CA ALA A 214 16.44 -6.29 15.01
C ALA A 214 17.98 -6.34 14.95
#